data_AF-A0A7I4Z0J2-F1
#
_entry.id   AF-A0A7I4Z0J2-F1
#
_cell.length_a   1.000
_cell.length_b   1.000
_cell.length_c   1.000
_cell.angle_alpha   90.00
_cell.angle_beta   90.00
_cell.angle_gamma   90.00
#
_symmetry.space_group_name_H-M   'P 1'
#
loop_
_entity.id
_entity.type
_entity.pdbx_description
1 polymer ?
#
loop_
_entity_poly.entity_id
_entity_poly.type
_entity_poly.pdbx_seq_one_letter_code
_entity_poly.pdbx_strand_id
1 'polypeptide(L)'
;MKAWRLTNNQVLKTVIKLDPYQTTRELATHVGCSNSIIHEHLLAIGKKNRCGKWVPHQLSDPNQATQVAVAEILHHRSKNSGFFNSTITSDGKWICFDNTTRKGQWLDADDTPKPTTKPDTHGR
;
A
#
# COMPACT_ATOMS: atom_id res chain seq x y z
N MET A 1 21.32 15.49 -27.63
CA MET A 1 20.34 15.54 -26.52
C MET A 1 19.61 14.23 -26.20
N LYS A 2 19.44 13.25 -27.12
CA LYS A 2 18.73 11.98 -26.84
C LYS A 2 19.47 11.02 -25.88
N ALA A 3 20.80 10.94 -25.96
CA ALA A 3 21.60 10.03 -25.13
C ALA A 3 21.48 10.33 -23.63
N TRP A 4 21.55 11.60 -23.22
CA TRP A 4 21.40 12.03 -21.83
C TRP A 4 20.05 11.64 -21.21
N ARG A 5 18.94 11.82 -21.95
CA ARG A 5 17.59 11.45 -21.48
C ARG A 5 17.44 9.94 -21.29
N LEU A 6 18.07 9.13 -22.15
CA LEU A 6 18.06 7.67 -22.03
C LEU A 6 18.84 7.19 -20.81
N THR A 7 20.00 7.80 -20.52
CA THR A 7 20.79 7.49 -19.31
C THR A 7 19.99 7.77 -18.04
N ASN A 8 19.34 8.93 -17.94
CA ASN A 8 18.51 9.26 -16.78
C ASN A 8 17.32 8.31 -16.61
N ASN A 9 16.68 7.89 -17.71
CA ASN A 9 15.57 6.94 -17.65
C ASN A 9 16.01 5.56 -17.10
N GLN A 10 17.20 5.08 -17.48
CA GLN A 10 17.72 3.82 -16.93
C GLN A 10 18.10 3.97 -15.46
N VAL A 11 18.73 5.08 -15.08
CA VAL A 11 19.05 5.38 -13.67
C VAL A 11 17.78 5.39 -12.82
N LEU A 12 16.72 6.10 -13.25
CA LEU A 12 15.46 6.17 -12.51
C LEU A 12 14.78 4.81 -12.39
N LYS A 13 14.80 3.99 -13.45
CA LYS A 13 14.27 2.61 -13.39
C LYS A 13 15.03 1.77 -12.39
N THR A 14 16.36 1.87 -12.37
CA THR A 14 17.20 1.10 -11.43
C THR A 14 16.97 1.55 -9.99
N VAL A 15 16.93 2.85 -9.72
CA VAL A 15 16.72 3.38 -8.36
C VAL A 15 15.34 3.00 -7.83
N ILE A 16 14.27 3.14 -8.63
CA ILE A 16 12.91 2.74 -8.23
C ILE A 16 12.79 1.24 -8.01
N LYS A 17 13.49 0.43 -8.82
CA LYS A 17 13.49 -1.02 -8.64
C LYS A 17 14.14 -1.43 -7.31
N LEU A 18 15.14 -0.67 -6.85
CA LEU A 18 15.79 -0.90 -5.55
C LEU A 18 14.93 -0.41 -4.39
N ASP A 19 14.36 0.79 -4.51
CA ASP A 19 13.45 1.36 -3.51
C ASP A 19 12.28 2.09 -4.18
N PRO A 20 11.08 1.47 -4.22
CA PRO A 20 9.92 2.06 -4.84
C PRO A 20 9.29 3.19 -4.01
N TYR A 21 9.71 3.39 -2.76
CA TYR A 21 9.13 4.38 -1.84
C TYR A 21 9.81 5.75 -1.92
N GLN A 22 10.84 5.91 -2.77
CA GLN A 22 11.53 7.18 -2.91
C GLN A 22 10.60 8.28 -3.41
N THR A 23 10.72 9.43 -2.78
CA THR A 23 10.03 10.64 -3.19
C THR A 23 10.71 11.26 -4.40
N THR A 24 9.96 12.02 -5.19
CA THR A 24 10.54 12.78 -6.30
C THR A 24 11.58 13.81 -5.84
N ARG A 25 11.54 14.23 -4.55
CA ARG A 25 12.52 15.15 -3.97
C ARG A 25 13.85 14.47 -3.71
N GLU A 26 13.83 13.28 -3.11
CA GLU A 26 15.05 12.48 -2.90
C GLU A 26 15.72 12.13 -4.23
N LEU A 27 14.91 11.69 -5.21
CA LEU A 27 15.40 11.42 -6.57
C LEU A 27 15.98 12.66 -7.26
N ALA A 28 15.34 13.82 -7.10
CA ALA A 28 15.81 15.08 -7.64
C ALA A 28 17.18 15.48 -7.07
N THR A 29 17.37 15.33 -5.76
CA THR A 29 18.65 15.58 -5.10
C THR A 29 19.73 14.61 -5.59
N HIS A 30 19.41 13.31 -5.73
CA HIS A 30 20.37 12.31 -6.18
C HIS A 30 20.82 12.52 -7.64
N VAL A 31 19.91 12.93 -8.52
CA VAL A 31 20.18 13.15 -9.95
C VAL A 31 20.67 14.59 -10.23
N GLY A 32 20.47 15.52 -9.29
CA GLY A 32 20.85 16.93 -9.45
C GLY A 32 19.94 17.71 -10.39
N CYS A 33 18.63 17.41 -10.41
CA CYS A 33 17.66 18.11 -11.26
C CYS A 33 16.41 18.53 -10.46
N SER A 34 15.47 19.25 -11.09
CA SER A 34 14.27 19.70 -10.39
C SER A 34 13.29 18.54 -10.12
N ASN A 35 12.50 18.68 -9.06
CA ASN A 35 11.45 17.73 -8.70
C ASN A 35 10.44 17.49 -9.85
N SER A 36 10.08 18.57 -10.56
CA SER A 36 9.14 18.51 -11.69
C SER A 36 9.68 17.67 -12.84
N ILE A 37 10.96 17.83 -13.18
CA ILE A 37 11.63 17.05 -14.23
C ILE A 37 11.62 15.57 -13.86
N ILE A 38 11.96 15.21 -12.62
CA ILE A 38 11.88 13.81 -12.16
C ILE A 38 10.46 13.28 -12.35
N HIS A 39 9.44 14.02 -11.87
CA HIS A 39 8.06 13.58 -11.97
C HIS A 39 7.62 13.34 -13.42
N GLU A 40 7.90 14.28 -14.33
CA GLU A 40 7.61 14.12 -15.76
C GLU A 40 8.33 12.93 -16.37
N HIS A 41 9.61 12.72 -16.03
CA HIS A 41 10.38 11.59 -16.50
C HIS A 41 9.80 10.26 -16.02
N LEU A 42 9.36 10.17 -14.75
CA LEU A 42 8.71 8.98 -14.20
C LEU A 42 7.43 8.63 -14.95
N LEU A 43 6.59 9.63 -15.24
CA LEU A 43 5.40 9.43 -16.06
C LEU A 43 5.75 8.98 -17.48
N ALA A 44 6.78 9.59 -18.10
CA ALA A 44 7.22 9.26 -19.46
C ALA A 44 7.76 7.82 -19.58
N ILE A 45 8.35 7.26 -18.52
CA ILE A 45 8.76 5.84 -18.47
C ILE A 45 7.66 4.89 -18.01
N GLY A 46 6.42 5.39 -17.84
CA GLY A 46 5.24 4.59 -17.49
C GLY A 46 5.03 4.35 -16.00
N LYS A 47 5.82 4.97 -15.11
CA LYS A 47 5.68 4.80 -13.67
C LYS A 47 4.54 5.66 -13.11
N LYS A 48 3.79 5.11 -12.15
CA LYS A 48 2.74 5.79 -11.41
C LYS A 48 2.96 5.62 -9.92
N ASN A 49 2.70 6.68 -9.16
CA ASN A 49 2.76 6.63 -7.70
C ASN A 49 1.41 6.17 -7.13
N ARG A 50 1.39 5.04 -6.42
CA ARG A 50 0.18 4.47 -5.80
C ARG A 50 0.45 4.03 -4.37
N CYS A 51 -0.49 4.28 -3.46
CA CYS A 51 -0.40 3.80 -2.08
C CYS A 51 -0.99 2.40 -1.93
N GLY A 52 -0.33 1.55 -1.15
CA GLY A 52 -0.87 0.26 -0.73
C GLY A 52 -2.13 0.39 0.12
N LYS A 53 -2.94 -0.65 0.22
CA LYS A 53 -4.06 -0.71 1.17
C LYS A 53 -3.51 -0.91 2.59
N TRP A 54 -4.13 -0.27 3.59
CA TRP A 54 -3.89 -0.64 4.99
C TRP A 54 -4.52 -1.99 5.26
N VAL A 55 -3.75 -2.93 5.79
CA VAL A 55 -4.23 -4.23 6.23
C VAL A 55 -3.98 -4.35 7.73
N PRO A 56 -4.97 -4.77 8.56
CA PRO A 56 -4.79 -4.87 10.00
C PRO A 56 -3.65 -5.81 10.41
N HIS A 57 -3.60 -7.00 9.80
CA HIS A 57 -2.57 -7.99 10.05
C HIS A 57 -2.33 -8.84 8.81
N GLN A 58 -1.10 -9.31 8.61
CA GLN A 58 -0.81 -10.31 7.60
C GLN A 58 -1.18 -11.68 8.18
N LEU A 59 -2.31 -12.23 7.75
CA LEU A 59 -2.78 -13.51 8.24
C LEU A 59 -1.92 -14.66 7.71
N SER A 60 -1.74 -15.69 8.53
CA SER A 60 -1.21 -16.98 8.08
C SER A 60 -2.31 -17.77 7.37
N ASP A 61 -1.91 -18.68 6.48
CA ASP A 61 -2.84 -19.57 5.76
C ASP A 61 -3.87 -20.27 6.66
N PRO A 62 -3.50 -20.87 7.83
CA PRO A 62 -4.50 -21.47 8.72
C PRO A 62 -5.47 -20.46 9.33
N ASN A 63 -5.01 -19.24 9.63
CA ASN A 63 -5.89 -18.18 10.15
C ASN A 63 -6.88 -17.72 9.07
N GLN A 64 -6.43 -17.62 7.82
CA GLN A 64 -7.29 -17.30 6.69
C GLN A 64 -8.35 -18.38 6.46
N ALA A 65 -7.94 -19.66 6.46
CA ALA A 65 -8.87 -20.78 6.30
C ALA A 65 -9.93 -20.81 7.42
N THR A 66 -9.50 -20.59 8.67
CA THR A 66 -10.41 -20.50 9.83
C THR A 66 -11.40 -19.35 9.67
N GLN A 67 -10.92 -18.17 9.24
CA GLN A 67 -11.78 -17.00 9.03
C GLN A 67 -12.84 -17.26 7.95
N VAL A 68 -12.47 -17.92 6.84
CA VAL A 68 -13.41 -18.28 5.76
C VAL A 68 -14.47 -19.26 6.27
N ALA A 69 -14.06 -20.33 6.96
CA ALA A 69 -15.00 -21.33 7.48
C ALA A 69 -16.02 -20.73 8.46
N VAL A 70 -15.58 -19.85 9.38
CA VAL A 70 -16.47 -19.15 10.30
C VAL A 70 -17.44 -18.23 9.55
N ALA A 71 -16.97 -17.50 8.54
CA ALA A 71 -17.81 -16.62 7.73
C ALA A 71 -18.89 -17.40 6.98
N GLU A 72 -18.57 -18.57 6.43
CA GLU A 72 -19.53 -19.43 5.74
C GLU A 72 -20.66 -19.91 6.66
N ILE A 73 -20.31 -20.35 7.88
CA ILE A 73 -21.29 -20.78 8.89
C ILE A 73 -22.22 -19.62 9.26
N LEU A 74 -21.66 -18.43 9.52
CA LEU A 74 -22.43 -17.24 9.87
C LEU A 74 -23.34 -16.79 8.72
N HIS A 75 -22.86 -16.87 7.48
CA HIS A 75 -23.64 -16.55 6.28
C HIS A 75 -24.81 -17.52 6.08
N HIS A 76 -24.61 -18.81 6.33
CA HIS A 76 -25.69 -19.77 6.26
C HIS A 76 -26.73 -19.51 7.37
N ARG A 77 -26.27 -19.25 8.60
CA ARG A 77 -27.13 -18.95 9.74
C ARG A 77 -27.96 -17.67 9.54
N SER A 78 -27.37 -16.64 8.93
CA SER A 78 -28.05 -15.36 8.71
C SER A 78 -29.19 -15.47 7.68
N LYS A 79 -29.08 -16.37 6.69
CA LYS A 79 -30.16 -16.62 5.73
C LYS A 79 -31.35 -17.35 6.35
N ASN A 80 -31.10 -18.19 7.34
CA ASN A 80 -32.10 -19.09 7.91
C ASN A 80 -32.70 -18.57 9.24
N SER A 81 -32.22 -17.44 9.76
CA SER A 81 -32.69 -16.89 11.03
C SER A 81 -32.52 -15.37 11.08
N GLY A 82 -33.34 -14.69 11.89
CA GLY A 82 -33.18 -13.26 12.20
C GLY A 82 -31.99 -12.95 13.12
N PHE A 83 -30.88 -13.68 12.99
CA PHE A 83 -29.72 -13.67 13.91
C PHE A 83 -29.17 -12.26 14.20
N PHE A 84 -29.16 -11.37 13.21
CA PHE A 84 -28.69 -10.01 13.41
C PHE A 84 -29.56 -9.18 14.36
N ASN A 85 -30.87 -9.46 14.47
CA ASN A 85 -31.78 -8.69 15.30
C ASN A 85 -31.53 -8.87 16.81
N SER A 86 -30.87 -9.96 17.21
CA SER A 86 -30.52 -10.24 18.60
C SER A 86 -29.03 -9.99 18.90
N THR A 87 -28.25 -9.56 17.91
CA THR A 87 -26.80 -9.42 18.07
C THR A 87 -26.46 -8.05 18.64
N ILE A 88 -25.79 -8.02 19.79
CA ILE A 88 -25.21 -6.81 20.39
C ILE A 88 -23.69 -6.91 20.28
N THR A 89 -23.03 -5.89 19.72
CA THR A 89 -21.57 -5.82 19.57
C THR A 89 -21.01 -4.60 20.27
N SER A 90 -19.82 -4.70 20.85
CA SER A 90 -19.06 -3.58 21.41
C SER A 90 -17.57 -3.76 21.08
N ASP A 91 -16.89 -2.66 20.80
CA ASP A 91 -15.44 -2.63 20.58
C ASP A 91 -14.86 -1.29 21.06
N GLY A 92 -13.58 -1.30 21.48
CA GLY A 92 -12.84 -0.13 21.92
C GLY A 92 -11.93 0.40 20.83
N LYS A 93 -11.94 1.71 20.57
CA LYS A 93 -11.07 2.34 19.57
C LYS A 93 -10.13 3.35 20.22
N TRP A 94 -8.82 3.13 20.06
CA TRP A 94 -7.81 4.12 20.40
C TRP A 94 -7.85 5.29 19.40
N ILE A 95 -7.77 6.52 19.92
CA ILE A 95 -7.62 7.74 19.11
C ILE A 95 -6.15 8.14 19.17
N CYS A 96 -5.41 7.86 18.10
CA CYS A 96 -4.00 8.22 17.99
C CYS A 96 -3.84 9.72 17.68
N PHE A 97 -2.88 10.37 18.35
CA PHE A 97 -2.51 11.77 18.09
C PHE A 97 -1.70 11.91 16.79
N ASP A 98 -0.79 10.98 16.55
CA ASP A 98 -0.03 10.90 15.29
C ASP A 98 -0.68 9.87 14.36
N ASN A 99 -1.22 10.34 13.23
CA ASN A 99 -1.82 9.50 12.21
C ASN A 99 -0.82 9.33 11.07
N THR A 100 0.02 8.29 11.18
CA THR A 100 1.03 7.99 10.16
C THR A 100 0.38 7.79 8.78
N THR A 101 0.84 8.54 7.79
CA THR A 101 0.33 8.43 6.42
C THR A 101 1.08 7.35 5.64
N ARG A 102 0.37 6.70 4.69
CA ARG A 102 0.98 5.69 3.82
C ARG A 102 1.93 6.34 2.84
N LYS A 103 3.10 5.76 2.66
CA LYS A 103 4.01 6.12 1.58
C LYS A 103 3.50 5.53 0.26
N GLY A 104 3.56 6.34 -0.78
CA GLY A 104 3.29 5.89 -2.14
C GLY A 104 4.47 5.08 -2.70
N GLN A 105 4.17 4.19 -3.64
CA GLN A 105 5.13 3.35 -4.35
C GLN A 105 5.11 3.72 -5.84
N TRP A 106 6.28 3.90 -6.45
CA TRP A 106 6.41 4.04 -7.90
C TRP A 106 6.38 2.68 -8.58
N LEU A 107 5.33 2.45 -9.37
CA LEU A 107 4.98 1.14 -9.93
C LEU A 107 4.66 1.26 -11.42
N ASP A 108 4.72 0.15 -12.15
CA ASP A 108 4.18 0.11 -13.51
C ASP A 108 2.64 0.17 -13.49
N ALA A 109 2.03 0.46 -14.64
CA ALA A 109 0.60 0.74 -14.71
C ALA A 109 -0.28 -0.42 -14.21
N ASP A 110 0.18 -1.67 -14.40
CA ASP A 110 -0.56 -2.90 -14.09
C ASP A 110 -0.13 -3.52 -12.74
N ASP A 111 0.88 -2.96 -12.10
CA ASP A 111 1.38 -3.46 -10.82
C ASP A 111 0.44 -3.08 -9.66
N THR A 112 0.29 -4.02 -8.74
CA THR A 112 -0.48 -3.83 -7.50
C THR A 112 0.45 -3.31 -6.39
N PRO A 113 0.12 -2.20 -5.72
CA PRO A 113 0.94 -1.70 -4.64
C PRO A 113 0.93 -2.65 -3.45
N LYS A 114 2.10 -2.84 -2.85
CA LYS A 114 2.24 -3.71 -1.68
C LYS A 114 1.39 -3.15 -0.53
N PRO A 115 0.54 -3.97 0.12
CA PRO A 115 -0.20 -3.55 1.29
C PRO A 115 0.75 -3.12 2.42
N THR A 116 0.28 -2.21 3.27
CA THR A 116 1.01 -1.78 4.46
C THR A 116 0.28 -2.32 5.68
N THR A 117 0.96 -3.09 6.50
CA THR A 117 0.41 -3.56 7.78
C THR A 117 0.31 -2.39 8.73
N LYS A 118 -0.83 -2.22 9.41
CA LYS A 118 -0.97 -1.19 10.43
C LYS A 118 0.12 -1.38 11.51
N PRO A 119 0.77 -0.29 11.96
CA PRO A 119 1.72 -0.39 13.05
C PRO A 119 1.02 -0.94 14.29
N ASP A 120 1.74 -1.73 15.09
CA ASP A 120 1.21 -2.24 16.35
C ASP A 120 0.98 -1.07 17.31
N THR A 121 -0.28 -0.79 17.60
CA THR A 121 -0.69 0.24 18.54
C THR A 121 -0.56 -0.21 19.99
N HIS A 122 -0.25 -1.49 20.24
CA HIS A 122 -0.21 -2.07 21.58
C HIS A 122 1.22 -2.33 22.10
N GLY A 123 2.25 -2.05 21.30
CA GLY A 123 3.65 -2.05 21.74
C GLY A 123 4.11 -3.36 22.36
N ARG A 124 3.87 -4.49 21.70
CA ARG A 124 4.46 -5.78 22.13
C ARG A 124 5.84 -6.03 21.57
#